data_AF-A0A7K2QIX7-F1
#
_entry.id   AF-A0A7K2QIX7-F1
#
_cell.length_a   1.000
_cell.length_b   1.000
_cell.length_c   1.000
_cell.angle_alpha   90.00
_cell.angle_beta   90.00
_cell.angle_gamma   90.00
#
_symmetry.space_group_name_H-M   'P 1'
#
loop_
_entity.id
_entity.type
_entity.pdbx_description
1 polymer ?
#
loop_
_entity_poly.entity_id
_entity_poly.type
_entity_poly.pdbx_seq_one_letter_code
_entity_poly.pdbx_strand_id
1 'polypeptide(L)'
;MTFTWTTPPWLRIEDCTHMATTLTDAGGGRITVHSESVRGDDATEALADLLMGPGGTGSTVLRAHVVGVVIRRGIDLEWMFRPPVHAAVTSPGQWEISVNDDPDAEVTTFNASDIRSFAARLHVAYGAA
;
A
#
# COMPACT_ATOMS: atom_id res chain seq x y z
N MET A 1 -6.61 9.69 -8.16
CA MET A 1 -5.17 9.97 -7.92
C MET A 1 -4.53 10.52 -9.18
N THR A 2 -3.72 11.57 -9.11
CA THR A 2 -3.02 12.19 -10.26
C THR A 2 -1.54 12.29 -9.94
N PHE A 3 -0.67 12.17 -10.95
CA PHE A 3 0.78 12.28 -10.78
C PHE A 3 1.39 13.01 -11.98
N THR A 4 2.47 13.74 -11.74
CA THR A 4 3.22 14.51 -12.76
C THR A 4 4.73 14.44 -12.50
N TRP A 5 5.20 13.33 -11.95
CA TRP A 5 6.59 13.21 -11.50
C TRP A 5 7.56 13.09 -12.69
N THR A 6 8.58 13.93 -12.69
CA THR A 6 9.73 13.78 -13.60
C THR A 6 10.55 12.54 -13.23
N THR A 7 10.83 12.37 -11.94
CA THR A 7 11.48 11.17 -11.39
C THR A 7 10.47 10.43 -10.50
N PRO A 8 10.01 9.24 -10.90
CA PRO A 8 9.10 8.44 -10.10
C PRO A 8 9.69 8.07 -8.73
N PRO A 9 8.86 7.95 -7.66
CA PRO A 9 9.33 7.67 -6.30
C PRO A 9 10.28 6.47 -6.19
N TRP A 10 9.98 5.37 -6.89
CA TRP A 10 10.79 4.16 -6.85
C TRP A 10 12.16 4.25 -7.53
N LEU A 11 12.40 5.30 -8.31
CA LEU A 11 13.70 5.58 -8.92
C LEU A 11 14.50 6.63 -8.13
N ARG A 12 13.92 7.21 -7.07
CA ARG A 12 14.62 8.14 -6.18
C ARG A 12 15.56 7.37 -5.25
N ILE A 13 16.74 7.92 -5.01
CA ILE A 13 17.70 7.40 -4.04
C ILE A 13 17.42 8.09 -2.71
N GLU A 14 16.39 7.60 -2.01
CA GLU A 14 15.95 8.11 -0.72
C GLU A 14 15.56 6.96 0.22
N ASP A 15 15.58 7.27 1.51
CA ASP A 15 15.13 6.34 2.55
C ASP A 15 13.62 6.14 2.45
N CYS A 16 13.15 4.96 2.82
CA CYS A 16 11.72 4.73 2.97
C CYS A 16 11.17 5.63 4.10
N THR A 17 9.97 6.15 3.91
CA THR A 17 9.33 7.11 4.84
C THR A 17 7.96 6.63 5.30
N HIS A 18 7.43 5.59 4.67
CA HIS A 18 6.09 5.07 4.91
C HIS A 18 6.12 3.55 5.08
N MET A 19 5.10 3.05 5.77
CA MET A 19 4.75 1.64 5.81
C MET A 19 3.51 1.41 4.94
N ALA A 20 3.63 0.53 3.95
CA ALA A 20 2.50 0.06 3.17
C ALA A 20 2.04 -1.29 3.71
N THR A 21 0.74 -1.45 3.96
CA THR A 21 0.13 -2.73 4.35
C THR A 21 -0.91 -3.15 3.33
N THR A 22 -0.62 -4.23 2.62
CA THR A 22 -1.52 -4.85 1.64
C THR A 22 -2.47 -5.80 2.35
N LEU A 23 -3.76 -5.64 2.06
CA LEU A 23 -4.85 -6.47 2.58
C LEU A 23 -5.33 -7.39 1.46
N THR A 24 -5.23 -8.70 1.68
CA THR A 24 -5.65 -9.72 0.70
C THR A 24 -6.70 -10.63 1.31
N ASP A 25 -7.81 -10.84 0.60
CA ASP A 25 -8.83 -11.83 0.95
C ASP A 25 -8.28 -13.24 0.71
N ALA A 26 -8.14 -14.01 1.79
CA ALA A 26 -7.70 -15.40 1.77
C ALA A 26 -8.87 -16.39 1.67
N GLY A 27 -10.09 -15.92 1.53
CA GLY A 27 -11.32 -16.71 1.53
C GLY A 27 -11.79 -17.07 2.93
N GLY A 28 -13.05 -17.51 3.03
CA GLY A 28 -13.65 -17.91 4.32
C GLY A 28 -13.75 -16.78 5.34
N GLY A 29 -13.81 -15.52 4.89
CA GLY A 29 -13.84 -14.35 5.77
C GLY A 29 -12.52 -14.10 6.49
N ARG A 30 -11.38 -14.39 5.84
CA ARG A 30 -10.05 -14.13 6.40
C ARG A 30 -9.31 -13.11 5.55
N ILE A 31 -8.67 -12.14 6.20
CA ILE A 31 -7.70 -11.25 5.57
C ILE A 31 -6.29 -11.67 5.96
N THR A 32 -5.43 -11.79 4.96
CA THR A 32 -3.98 -11.83 5.14
C THR A 32 -3.43 -10.43 4.94
N VAL A 33 -2.53 -10.02 5.83
CA VAL A 33 -1.85 -8.74 5.77
C VAL A 33 -0.38 -8.96 5.43
N HIS A 34 0.16 -8.08 4.60
CA HIS A 34 1.58 -8.02 4.30
C HIS A 34 2.05 -6.58 4.34
N SER A 35 3.13 -6.31 5.07
CA SER A 35 3.63 -4.96 5.28
C SER A 35 5.06 -4.80 4.81
N GLU A 36 5.36 -3.67 4.19
CA GLU A 36 6.70 -3.32 3.74
C GLU A 36 6.96 -1.81 3.79
N SER A 37 8.24 -1.46 3.87
CA SER A 37 8.70 -0.08 3.85
C SER A 37 8.76 0.47 2.43
N VAL A 38 8.13 1.62 2.20
CA VAL A 38 8.05 2.26 0.88
C VAL A 38 8.46 3.74 0.94
N ARG A 39 8.91 4.26 -0.20
CA ARG A 39 9.36 5.64 -0.40
C ARG A 39 8.24 6.55 -0.89
N GLY A 40 8.32 7.82 -0.54
CA GLY A 40 7.43 8.84 -1.07
C GLY A 40 7.26 10.02 -0.11
N ASP A 41 6.92 11.17 -0.67
CA ASP A 41 6.60 12.36 0.12
C ASP A 41 5.18 12.32 0.70
N ASP A 42 4.29 11.56 0.05
CA ASP A 42 2.89 11.39 0.44
C ASP A 42 2.41 9.95 0.22
N ALA A 43 1.18 9.67 0.66
CA ALA A 43 0.59 8.34 0.55
C ALA A 43 0.39 7.85 -0.90
N THR A 44 0.25 8.77 -1.87
CA THR A 44 0.11 8.42 -3.29
C THR A 44 1.46 8.01 -3.88
N GLU A 45 2.54 8.72 -3.54
CA GLU A 45 3.91 8.36 -3.91
C GLU A 45 4.32 7.03 -3.28
N ALA A 46 4.03 6.84 -1.98
CA ALA A 46 4.23 5.58 -1.26
C ALA A 46 3.48 4.40 -1.92
N LEU A 47 2.22 4.61 -2.31
CA LEU A 47 1.48 3.60 -3.07
C LEU A 47 2.12 3.34 -4.44
N ALA A 48 2.66 4.36 -5.11
CA ALA A 48 3.30 4.18 -6.40
C ALA A 48 4.63 3.41 -6.29
N ASP A 49 5.41 3.67 -5.25
CA ASP A 49 6.62 2.90 -4.91
C ASP A 49 6.29 1.44 -4.62
N LEU A 50 5.24 1.16 -3.85
CA LEU A 50 4.74 -0.21 -3.62
C LEU A 50 4.42 -0.95 -4.94
N LEU A 51 3.76 -0.25 -5.87
CA LEU A 51 3.23 -0.85 -7.09
C LEU A 51 4.29 -1.07 -8.17
N MET A 52 5.25 -0.15 -8.27
CA MET A 52 6.20 -0.08 -9.39
C MET A 52 7.66 -0.29 -8.96
N GLY A 53 7.95 -0.20 -7.67
CA GLY A 53 9.30 -0.25 -7.14
C GLY A 53 9.89 -1.65 -7.05
N PRO A 54 11.21 -1.75 -6.78
CA PRO A 54 11.93 -3.01 -6.74
C PRO A 54 11.60 -3.92 -5.54
N GLY A 55 10.51 -3.67 -4.80
CA GLY A 55 9.92 -4.58 -3.81
C GLY A 55 8.92 -5.52 -4.47
N GLY A 56 9.13 -6.83 -4.38
CA GLY A 56 8.44 -7.87 -5.18
C GLY A 56 6.93 -8.04 -4.98
N THR A 57 6.24 -7.11 -4.34
CA THR A 57 4.81 -7.16 -4.03
C THR A 57 3.95 -6.38 -5.01
N GLY A 58 4.49 -5.47 -5.83
CA GLY A 58 3.69 -4.75 -6.84
C GLY A 58 2.84 -5.71 -7.73
N SER A 59 3.41 -6.85 -8.13
CA SER A 59 2.68 -7.92 -8.83
C SER A 59 1.62 -8.62 -7.97
N THR A 60 1.87 -8.76 -6.66
CA THR A 60 0.95 -9.36 -5.69
C THR A 60 -0.21 -8.44 -5.37
N VAL A 61 0.04 -7.12 -5.27
CA VAL A 61 -0.96 -6.06 -5.06
C VAL A 61 -1.95 -5.97 -6.24
N LEU A 62 -1.52 -6.39 -7.43
CA LEU A 62 -2.36 -6.44 -8.62
C LEU A 62 -3.17 -7.74 -8.78
N ARG A 63 -3.09 -8.68 -7.83
CA ARG A 63 -3.87 -9.93 -7.89
C ARG A 63 -5.34 -9.71 -7.54
N ALA A 64 -6.19 -10.59 -8.04
CA ALA A 64 -7.66 -10.52 -7.93
C ALA A 64 -8.20 -10.52 -6.47
N HIS A 65 -7.37 -10.82 -5.48
CA HIS A 65 -7.76 -10.97 -4.08
C HIS A 65 -7.39 -9.78 -3.19
N VAL A 66 -6.75 -8.75 -3.73
CA VAL A 66 -6.40 -7.56 -2.96
C VAL A 66 -7.66 -6.73 -2.73
N VAL A 67 -7.95 -6.46 -1.45
CA VAL A 67 -9.12 -5.67 -1.03
C VAL A 67 -8.76 -4.20 -0.77
N GLY A 68 -7.51 -3.94 -0.39
CA GLY A 68 -7.00 -2.59 -0.21
C GLY A 68 -5.55 -2.53 0.22
N VAL A 69 -5.02 -1.31 0.30
CA VAL A 69 -3.70 -0.99 0.82
C VAL A 69 -3.86 0.16 1.81
N VAL A 70 -3.19 0.04 2.95
CA VAL A 70 -3.12 1.08 3.97
C VAL A 70 -1.71 1.63 3.96
N ILE A 71 -1.58 2.94 3.75
CA ILE A 71 -0.32 3.66 3.86
C ILE A 71 -0.32 4.43 5.17
N ARG A 72 0.68 4.17 6.01
CA ARG A 72 0.93 4.91 7.25
C ARG A 72 2.27 5.61 7.12
N ARG A 73 2.32 6.91 7.46
CA ARG A 73 3.58 7.65 7.52
C ARG A 73 4.45 7.18 8.69
N GLY A 74 5.77 7.14 8.48
CA GLY A 74 6.75 6.67 9.44
C GLY A 74 7.22 5.24 9.16
N ILE A 75 8.33 4.88 9.80
CA ILE A 75 8.87 3.51 9.80
C ILE A 75 9.39 3.23 11.19
N ASP A 76 9.05 2.06 11.70
CA ASP A 76 9.64 1.47 12.88
C ASP A 76 10.08 0.04 12.57
N LEU A 77 11.26 -0.36 13.07
CA LEU A 77 11.76 -1.72 12.90
C LEU A 77 10.84 -2.75 13.55
N GLU A 78 10.15 -2.41 14.64
CA GLU A 78 9.16 -3.27 15.28
C GLU A 78 7.98 -3.55 14.35
N TRP A 79 7.60 -2.61 13.48
CA TRP A 79 6.47 -2.78 12.57
C TRP A 79 6.68 -3.85 11.51
N MET A 80 7.93 -4.18 11.18
CA MET A 80 8.24 -5.30 10.29
C MET A 80 7.88 -6.66 10.92
N PHE A 81 7.88 -6.74 12.26
CA PHE A 81 7.52 -7.95 13.00
C PHE A 81 6.08 -7.91 13.53
N ARG A 82 5.59 -6.71 13.85
CA ARG A 82 4.25 -6.47 14.37
C ARG A 82 3.68 -5.22 13.69
N PRO A 83 3.11 -5.37 12.48
CA PRO A 83 2.55 -4.25 11.76
C PRO A 83 1.50 -3.52 12.59
N PRO A 84 1.48 -2.17 12.58
CA PRO A 84 0.53 -1.39 13.34
C PRO A 84 -0.87 -1.44 12.72
N VAL A 85 -0.98 -1.87 11.45
CA VAL A 85 -2.22 -1.99 10.71
C VAL A 85 -2.82 -3.37 10.87
N HIS A 86 -4.08 -3.42 11.30
CA HIS A 86 -4.89 -4.61 11.41
C HIS A 86 -6.16 -4.47 10.57
N ALA A 87 -6.63 -5.59 10.03
CA ALA A 87 -7.89 -5.66 9.32
C ALA A 87 -8.77 -6.76 9.93
N ALA A 88 -10.01 -6.42 10.23
CA ALA A 88 -11.02 -7.34 10.71
C ALA A 88 -12.21 -7.38 9.77
N VAL A 89 -12.89 -8.53 9.69
CA VAL A 89 -14.14 -8.65 8.95
C VAL A 89 -15.26 -8.19 9.86
N THR A 90 -16.01 -7.18 9.43
CA THR A 90 -17.20 -6.73 10.17
C THR A 90 -18.47 -7.37 9.65
N SER A 91 -18.52 -7.66 8.34
CA SER A 91 -19.59 -8.44 7.72
C SER A 91 -19.10 -9.06 6.39
N PRO A 92 -19.82 -10.00 5.76
CA PRO A 92 -19.41 -10.57 4.49
C PRO A 92 -19.18 -9.48 3.42
N GLY A 93 -17.92 -9.30 3.01
CA GLY A 93 -17.52 -8.25 2.06
C GLY A 93 -17.29 -6.87 2.66
N GLN A 94 -17.40 -6.71 3.99
CA GLN A 94 -17.00 -5.50 4.70
C GLN A 94 -15.85 -5.76 5.66
N TRP A 95 -14.90 -4.84 5.64
CA TRP A 95 -13.66 -4.92 6.38
C TRP A 95 -13.48 -3.61 7.13
N GLU A 96 -13.07 -3.71 8.39
CA GLU A 96 -12.67 -2.58 9.20
C GLU A 96 -11.16 -2.61 9.38
N ILE A 97 -10.54 -1.45 9.24
CA ILE A 97 -9.11 -1.27 9.38
C ILE A 97 -8.91 -0.53 10.70
N SER A 98 -8.13 -1.13 11.59
CA SER A 98 -7.65 -0.46 12.79
C SER A 98 -6.13 -0.28 12.70
N VAL A 99 -5.65 0.86 13.19
CA VAL A 99 -4.22 1.11 13.35
C VAL A 99 -3.98 1.28 14.85
N ASN A 100 -3.07 0.48 15.42
CA ASN A 100 -2.85 0.39 16.87
C ASN A 100 -2.15 1.62 17.48
N ASP A 101 -2.05 2.73 16.76
CA ASP A 101 -1.12 3.82 17.08
C ASP A 101 -1.82 5.17 17.27
N ASP A 102 -0.97 6.16 17.56
CA ASP A 102 -1.26 7.59 17.67
C ASP A 102 -2.46 8.04 16.80
N PRO A 103 -3.54 8.59 17.40
CA PRO A 103 -4.68 9.12 16.66
C PRO A 103 -4.30 10.22 15.66
N ASP A 104 -3.14 10.86 15.83
CA ASP A 104 -2.61 11.88 14.92
C ASP A 104 -1.75 11.29 13.80
N ALA A 105 -1.60 9.96 13.72
CA ALA A 105 -0.86 9.30 12.65
C ALA A 105 -1.51 9.53 11.28
N GLU A 106 -0.72 10.00 10.33
CA GLU A 106 -1.14 10.16 8.94
C GLU A 106 -1.33 8.78 8.28
N VAL A 107 -2.59 8.35 8.16
CA VAL A 107 -2.99 7.08 7.56
C VAL A 107 -3.93 7.33 6.38
N THR A 108 -3.61 6.74 5.24
CA THR A 108 -4.46 6.76 4.04
C THR A 108 -4.79 5.34 3.61
N THR A 109 -6.06 5.07 3.32
CA THR A 109 -6.51 3.77 2.80
C THR A 109 -6.90 3.90 1.34
N PHE A 110 -6.43 2.96 0.53
CA PHE A 110 -6.79 2.82 -0.88
C PHE A 110 -7.57 1.53 -1.08
N ASN A 111 -8.73 1.62 -1.72
CA ASN A 111 -9.49 0.43 -2.09
C ASN A 111 -8.91 -0.23 -3.34
N ALA A 112 -9.30 -1.49 -3.58
CA ALA A 112 -8.81 -2.27 -4.70
C ALA A 112 -9.05 -1.64 -6.09
N SER A 113 -10.19 -0.96 -6.31
CA SER A 113 -10.49 -0.31 -7.59
C SER A 113 -9.57 0.86 -7.87
N ASP A 114 -9.28 1.67 -6.85
CA ASP A 114 -8.42 2.83 -6.93
C ASP A 114 -6.97 2.39 -7.18
N ILE A 115 -6.51 1.35 -6.48
CA ILE A 115 -5.19 0.75 -6.68
C ILE A 115 -5.03 0.25 -8.12
N ARG A 116 -5.99 -0.53 -8.63
CA ARG A 116 -5.92 -1.07 -10.01
C ARG A 116 -5.91 0.05 -11.06
N SER A 117 -6.78 1.04 -10.89
CA SER A 117 -6.86 2.19 -11.80
C SER A 117 -5.58 3.02 -11.78
N PHE A 118 -4.98 3.18 -10.60
CA PHE A 118 -3.73 3.90 -10.42
C PHE A 118 -2.55 3.15 -11.03
N ALA A 119 -2.41 1.86 -10.72
CA ALA A 119 -1.38 1.00 -11.29
C ALA A 119 -1.42 0.96 -12.82
N ALA A 120 -2.62 0.82 -13.42
CA ALA A 120 -2.78 0.86 -14.87
C ALA A 120 -2.25 2.18 -15.45
N ARG A 121 -2.52 3.31 -14.80
CA ARG A 121 -2.01 4.61 -15.23
C ARG A 121 -0.49 4.75 -15.03
N LEU A 122 0.06 4.24 -13.93
CA LEU A 122 1.50 4.22 -13.71
C LEU A 122 2.22 3.39 -14.78
N HIS A 123 1.68 2.22 -15.12
CA HIS A 123 2.21 1.40 -16.21
C HIS A 123 2.13 2.10 -17.57
N VAL A 124 1.02 2.77 -17.89
CA VAL A 124 0.93 3.55 -19.15
C VAL A 124 1.96 4.69 -19.21
N ALA A 125 2.25 5.33 -18.08
CA ALA A 125 3.16 6.48 -18.05
C ALA A 125 4.65 6.11 -17.94
N TYR A 126 4.97 5.05 -17.18
CA TYR A 126 6.35 4.72 -16.78
C TYR A 126 6.73 3.26 -17.02
N GLY A 127 5.78 2.38 -17.32
CA GLY A 127 6.04 1.01 -17.71
C GLY A 127 6.54 0.99 -19.15
N ALA A 128 7.86 1.12 -19.34
CA ALA A 128 8.47 0.79 -20.62
C ALA A 128 8.05 -0.64 -21.03
N ALA A 129 7.72 -0.80 -22.31
CA ALA A 129 7.32 -2.06 -22.95
C ALA A 129 8.32 -3.21 -22.77
#